data_AF-A0A957PMB9-F1
#
_entry.id   AF-A0A957PMB9-F1
#
_cell.length_a   1.000
_cell.length_b   1.000
_cell.length_c   1.000
_cell.angle_alpha   90.00
_cell.angle_beta   90.00
_cell.angle_gamma   90.00
#
_symmetry.space_group_name_H-M   'P 1'
#
loop_
_entity.id
_entity.type
_entity.pdbx_description
1 polymer ?
#
loop_
_entity_poly.entity_id
_entity_poly.type
_entity_poly.pdbx_seq_one_letter_code
_entity_poly.pdbx_strand_id
1 'polypeptide(L)'
;VVLCAGDADTLTMQREIEEIVQELQAQRSGIVWIPKMLPRSATIALYSHATIFCCPSIYEPFGIINLEAMACGTPVVGSATGGICEVVVEGETGLLVDPHLSPAPPHDPVAPAKFERGLADAINRLANDPELLQRMGQAGRERVERHYSWRSIAQQTYDLYRRLRPQRS
;
A
#
# COMPACT_ATOMS: atom_id res chain seq x y z
N VAL A 1 -8.10 13.07 4.70
CA VAL A 1 -7.81 11.62 4.69
C VAL A 1 -9.06 10.90 4.22
N VAL A 2 -8.92 10.03 3.22
CA VAL A 2 -10.02 9.21 2.70
C VAL A 2 -9.72 7.76 3.07
N LEU A 3 -10.66 7.12 3.78
CA LEU A 3 -10.59 5.71 4.17
C LEU A 3 -11.53 4.92 3.27
N CYS A 4 -10.97 4.08 2.39
CA CYS A 4 -11.72 3.14 1.57
C CYS A 4 -11.65 1.77 2.21
N ALA A 5 -12.40 1.59 3.30
CA ALA A 5 -12.43 0.38 4.09
C ALA A 5 -13.88 -0.05 4.25
N GLY A 6 -14.27 -1.12 3.57
CA GLY A 6 -15.59 -1.74 3.67
C GLY A 6 -15.44 -3.26 3.72
N ASP A 7 -16.56 -3.94 3.96
CA ASP A 7 -16.63 -5.42 3.98
C ASP A 7 -15.72 -6.05 5.05
N ALA A 8 -15.91 -5.65 6.31
CA ALA A 8 -15.18 -6.24 7.44
C ALA A 8 -15.56 -7.72 7.62
N ASP A 9 -14.56 -8.55 7.92
CA ASP A 9 -14.73 -10.01 8.08
C ASP A 9 -15.72 -10.39 9.18
N THR A 10 -15.88 -9.52 10.19
CA THR A 10 -16.79 -9.73 11.30
C THR A 10 -17.60 -8.48 11.63
N LEU A 11 -18.82 -8.68 12.14
CA LEU A 11 -19.67 -7.58 12.63
C LEU A 11 -19.02 -6.83 13.80
N THR A 12 -18.19 -7.50 14.61
CA THR A 12 -17.45 -6.87 15.70
C THR A 12 -16.42 -5.89 15.16
N MET A 13 -15.58 -6.33 14.21
CA MET A 13 -14.60 -5.45 13.56
C MET A 13 -15.28 -4.28 12.83
N GLN A 14 -16.42 -4.53 12.19
CA GLN A 14 -17.19 -3.47 11.54
C GLN A 14 -17.58 -2.38 12.55
N ARG A 15 -18.13 -2.76 13.71
CA ARG A 15 -18.54 -1.81 14.76
C ARG A 15 -17.35 -1.05 15.34
N GLU A 16 -16.25 -1.75 15.61
CA GLU A 16 -15.03 -1.13 16.13
C GLU A 16 -14.49 -0.06 15.16
N ILE A 17 -14.44 -0.36 13.86
CA ILE A 17 -14.03 0.61 12.84
C ILE A 17 -15.01 1.78 12.77
N GLU A 18 -16.32 1.51 12.80
CA GLU A 18 -17.36 2.55 12.80
C GLU A 18 -17.19 3.52 13.97
N GLU A 19 -17.00 3.00 15.19
CA GLU A 19 -16.81 3.79 16.40
C GLU A 19 -15.54 4.66 16.32
N ILE A 20 -14.40 4.07 15.92
CA ILE A 20 -13.12 4.79 15.78
C ILE A 20 -13.23 5.90 14.73
N VAL A 21 -13.86 5.62 13.58
CA VAL A 21 -14.03 6.63 12.51
C VAL A 21 -14.93 7.76 12.97
N GLN A 22 -16.02 7.47 13.66
CA GLN A 22 -16.94 8.50 14.19
C GLN A 22 -16.23 9.39 15.21
N GLU A 23 -15.45 8.80 16.12
CA GLU A 23 -14.64 9.55 17.07
C GLU A 23 -13.65 10.48 16.35
N LEU A 24 -12.93 9.97 15.35
CA LEU A 24 -11.99 10.76 14.55
C LEU A 24 -12.69 11.90 13.78
N GLN A 25 -13.89 11.65 13.25
CA GLN A 25 -14.70 12.67 12.56
C GLN A 25 -15.21 13.76 13.51
N ALA A 26 -15.49 13.42 14.77
CA ALA A 26 -15.87 14.39 15.79
C ALA A 26 -14.68 15.26 16.24
N GLN A 27 -13.46 14.70 16.25
CA GLN A 27 -12.25 15.40 16.67
C GLN A 27 -11.65 16.29 15.58
N ARG A 28 -11.80 15.93 14.29
CA ARG A 28 -11.22 16.71 13.19
C ARG A 28 -12.03 16.64 11.90
N SER A 29 -12.00 17.74 11.15
CA SER A 29 -12.54 17.79 9.79
C SER A 29 -11.62 17.07 8.79
N GLY A 30 -12.14 16.78 7.59
CA GLY A 30 -11.37 16.18 6.50
C GLY A 30 -11.18 14.67 6.60
N ILE A 31 -11.93 13.98 7.45
CA ILE A 31 -12.02 12.51 7.49
C ILE A 31 -13.25 12.05 6.69
N VAL A 32 -12.99 11.41 5.56
CA VAL A 32 -14.02 10.81 4.71
C VAL A 32 -13.88 9.30 4.77
N TRP A 33 -14.95 8.61 5.16
CA TRP A 33 -14.98 7.16 5.17
C TRP A 33 -15.97 6.63 4.12
N ILE A 34 -15.51 5.66 3.33
CA ILE A 34 -16.29 5.01 2.28
C ILE A 34 -16.42 3.52 2.65
N PRO A 35 -17.51 3.12 3.33
CA PRO A 35 -17.72 1.77 3.85
C PRO A 35 -18.25 0.79 2.80
N LYS A 36 -17.69 0.82 1.59
CA LYS A 36 -18.15 -0.03 0.48
C LYS A 36 -17.05 -0.30 -0.52
N MET A 37 -17.19 -1.41 -1.23
CA MET A 37 -16.38 -1.68 -2.41
C MET A 37 -16.68 -0.67 -3.50
N LEU A 38 -15.61 -0.13 -4.09
CA LEU A 38 -15.67 0.86 -5.15
C LEU A 38 -15.42 0.19 -6.50
N PRO A 39 -16.08 0.66 -7.57
CA PRO A 39 -15.72 0.24 -8.91
C PRO A 39 -14.30 0.69 -9.24
N ARG A 40 -13.60 -0.07 -10.07
CA ARG A 40 -12.20 0.17 -10.44
C ARG A 40 -11.91 1.60 -10.88
N SER A 41 -12.82 2.22 -11.65
CA SER A 41 -12.66 3.61 -12.11
C SER A 41 -12.61 4.62 -10.95
N ALA A 42 -13.42 4.42 -9.91
CA ALA A 42 -13.40 5.26 -8.72
C ALA A 42 -12.12 5.03 -7.90
N THR A 43 -11.68 3.78 -7.77
CA THR A 43 -10.41 3.45 -7.10
C THR A 43 -9.21 4.10 -7.80
N ILE A 44 -9.15 4.03 -9.13
CA ILE A 44 -8.11 4.71 -9.93
C ILE A 44 -8.13 6.23 -9.70
N ALA A 45 -9.31 6.84 -9.69
CA ALA A 45 -9.45 8.27 -9.42
C ALA A 45 -8.93 8.63 -8.03
N LEU A 46 -9.25 7.82 -7.02
CA LEU A 46 -8.77 8.04 -5.65
C LEU A 46 -7.26 7.89 -5.55
N TYR A 47 -6.66 6.87 -6.16
CA TYR A 47 -5.21 6.74 -6.21
C TYR A 47 -4.57 7.95 -6.90
N SER A 48 -5.04 8.30 -8.10
CA SER A 48 -4.47 9.38 -8.93
C SER A 48 -4.57 10.76 -8.28
N HIS A 49 -5.57 10.97 -7.42
CA HIS A 49 -5.76 12.23 -6.70
C HIS A 49 -5.25 12.20 -5.26
N ALA A 50 -4.81 11.05 -4.76
CA ALA A 50 -4.19 10.96 -3.45
C ALA A 50 -2.79 11.58 -3.51
N THR A 51 -2.49 12.45 -2.55
CA THR A 51 -1.13 12.98 -2.36
C THR A 51 -0.16 11.86 -1.96
N ILE A 52 -0.62 10.95 -1.10
CA ILE A 52 0.11 9.80 -0.56
C ILE A 52 -0.89 8.66 -0.41
N PHE A 53 -0.50 7.44 -0.76
CA PHE A 53 -1.23 6.22 -0.42
C PHE A 53 -0.60 5.55 0.80
N CYS A 54 -1.41 5.10 1.76
CA CYS A 54 -0.93 4.41 2.95
C CYS A 54 -1.45 2.96 3.00
N CYS A 55 -0.55 1.99 3.15
CA CYS A 55 -0.85 0.57 3.30
C CYS A 55 -0.32 0.08 4.67
N PRO A 56 -1.11 0.20 5.76
CA PRO A 56 -0.68 -0.16 7.10
C PRO A 56 -0.87 -1.65 7.43
N SER A 57 -0.91 -2.52 6.43
CA SER A 57 -1.16 -3.96 6.61
C SER A 57 -0.04 -4.62 7.42
N ILE A 58 -0.37 -5.44 8.42
CA ILE A 58 0.60 -6.27 9.15
C ILE A 58 0.86 -7.62 8.47
N TYR A 59 -0.03 -7.99 7.54
CA TYR A 59 0.08 -9.15 6.67
C TYR A 59 -0.38 -8.75 5.26
N GLU A 60 0.52 -8.84 4.28
CA GLU A 60 0.24 -8.48 2.88
C GLU A 60 1.19 -9.27 1.96
N PRO A 61 0.76 -10.43 1.42
CA PRO A 61 1.67 -11.33 0.71
C PRO A 61 2.04 -10.86 -0.69
N PHE A 62 1.22 -10.03 -1.35
CA PHE A 62 1.42 -9.69 -2.77
C PHE A 62 1.67 -8.20 -3.02
N GLY A 63 1.11 -7.32 -2.19
CA GLY A 63 1.32 -5.87 -2.34
C GLY A 63 0.69 -5.28 -3.61
N ILE A 64 -0.36 -5.91 -4.16
CA ILE A 64 -1.01 -5.50 -5.42
C ILE A 64 -1.53 -4.06 -5.32
N ILE A 65 -2.16 -3.69 -4.20
CA ILE A 65 -2.68 -2.33 -3.98
C ILE A 65 -1.57 -1.26 -3.98
N ASN A 66 -0.34 -1.62 -3.59
CA ASN A 66 0.81 -0.73 -3.68
C ASN A 66 1.23 -0.52 -5.14
N LEU A 67 1.22 -1.58 -5.95
CA LEU A 67 1.43 -1.48 -7.39
C LEU A 67 0.37 -0.60 -8.07
N GLU A 68 -0.90 -0.71 -7.66
CA GLU A 68 -1.98 0.12 -8.20
C GLU A 68 -1.80 1.61 -7.87
N ALA A 69 -1.42 1.93 -6.63
CA ALA A 69 -1.10 3.30 -6.23
C ALA A 69 0.12 3.86 -6.99
N MET A 70 1.21 3.09 -7.05
CA MET A 70 2.42 3.45 -7.80
C MET A 70 2.13 3.58 -9.30
N ALA A 71 1.27 2.73 -9.86
CA ALA A 71 0.80 2.85 -11.23
C ALA A 71 0.03 4.15 -11.45
N CYS A 72 -0.58 4.76 -10.44
CA CYS A 72 -1.21 6.06 -10.57
C CYS A 72 -0.25 7.24 -10.34
N GLY A 73 1.05 6.98 -10.14
CA GLY A 73 2.05 8.00 -9.83
C GLY A 73 2.01 8.48 -8.38
N THR A 74 1.38 7.70 -7.49
CA THR A 74 1.18 8.07 -6.08
C THR A 74 2.22 7.37 -5.22
N PRO A 75 3.01 8.11 -4.43
CA PRO A 75 3.99 7.51 -3.53
C PRO A 75 3.31 6.73 -2.40
N VAL A 76 3.98 5.68 -1.94
CA VAL A 76 3.44 4.76 -0.94
C VAL A 76 4.13 4.95 0.41
N VAL A 77 3.34 5.01 1.49
CA VAL A 77 3.80 4.74 2.85
C VAL A 77 3.26 3.38 3.25
N GLY A 78 4.12 2.41 3.54
CA GLY A 78 3.71 1.02 3.77
C GLY A 78 4.36 0.41 5.00
N SER A 79 3.76 -0.64 5.54
CA SER A 79 4.43 -1.50 6.52
C SER A 79 5.61 -2.23 5.88
N ALA A 80 6.73 -2.39 6.59
CA ALA A 80 7.87 -3.18 6.14
C ALA A 80 7.61 -4.70 6.30
N THR A 81 6.60 -5.23 5.61
CA THR A 81 6.19 -6.65 5.68
C THR A 81 5.83 -7.22 4.31
N GLY A 82 6.01 -8.53 4.15
CA GLY A 82 5.55 -9.30 2.99
C GLY A 82 5.89 -8.70 1.63
N GLY A 83 4.92 -8.75 0.71
CA GLY A 83 5.03 -8.24 -0.66
C GLY A 83 5.14 -6.71 -0.74
N ILE A 84 4.88 -5.97 0.34
CA ILE A 84 5.09 -4.52 0.36
C ILE A 84 6.58 -4.20 0.16
N CYS A 85 7.47 -4.92 0.84
CA CYS A 85 8.92 -4.76 0.71
C CYS A 85 9.47 -5.17 -0.66
N GLU A 86 8.76 -6.03 -1.40
CA GLU A 86 9.15 -6.43 -2.75
C GLU A 86 8.79 -5.35 -3.79
N VAL A 87 7.66 -4.67 -3.55
CA VAL A 87 7.08 -3.69 -4.47
C VAL A 87 7.66 -2.29 -4.22
N VAL A 88 7.66 -1.84 -2.96
CA VAL A 88 8.06 -0.49 -2.55
C VAL A 88 9.55 -0.47 -2.23
N VAL A 89 10.28 0.42 -2.88
CA VAL A 89 11.70 0.63 -2.61
C VAL A 89 11.86 1.80 -1.64
N GLU A 90 12.36 1.51 -0.44
CA GLU A 90 12.58 2.50 0.63
C GLU A 90 13.41 3.69 0.13
N GLY A 91 12.87 4.90 0.31
CA GLY A 91 13.53 6.14 -0.08
C GLY A 91 13.49 6.46 -1.58
N GLU A 92 13.03 5.53 -2.43
CA GLU A 92 12.95 5.72 -3.88
C GLU A 92 11.51 5.82 -4.38
N THR A 93 10.64 4.86 -4.04
CA THR A 93 9.23 4.85 -4.50
C THR A 93 8.23 5.07 -3.37
N GLY A 94 8.73 5.15 -2.13
CA GLY A 94 7.92 5.25 -0.93
C GLY A 94 8.75 5.19 0.34
N LEU A 95 8.05 5.15 1.47
CA LEU A 95 8.63 4.97 2.81
C LEU A 95 8.01 3.74 3.49
N LEU A 96 8.85 2.95 4.13
CA LEU A 96 8.51 1.72 4.82
C LEU A 96 8.68 1.92 6.33
N VAL A 97 7.68 1.46 7.08
CA VAL A 97 7.67 1.54 8.54
C VAL A 97 7.61 0.12 9.09
N ASP A 98 8.63 -0.26 9.88
CA ASP A 98 8.68 -1.56 10.52
C ASP A 98 7.62 -1.66 11.64
N PRO A 99 6.63 -2.56 11.51
CA PRO A 99 5.63 -2.76 12.56
C PRO A 99 6.18 -3.50 13.78
N HIS A 100 7.38 -4.08 13.71
CA HIS A 100 8.01 -4.90 14.75
C HIS A 100 7.04 -5.97 15.27
N LEU A 101 6.66 -6.93 14.42
CA LEU A 101 5.67 -7.95 14.76
C LEU A 101 6.20 -8.93 15.80
N SER A 102 5.31 -9.39 16.68
CA SER A 102 5.58 -10.49 17.60
C SER A 102 5.95 -11.76 16.83
N PRO A 103 6.97 -12.53 17.28
CA PRO A 103 7.27 -13.84 16.70
C PRO A 103 6.21 -14.90 17.03
N ALA A 104 5.30 -14.62 17.99
CA ALA A 104 4.19 -15.50 18.34
C ALA A 104 2.88 -15.02 17.70
N PRO A 105 1.98 -15.94 17.29
CA PRO A 105 0.63 -15.60 16.85
C PRO A 105 -0.11 -14.73 17.89
N PRO A 106 -0.93 -13.76 17.46
CA PRO A 106 -1.35 -13.49 16.07
C PRO A 106 -0.37 -12.63 15.24
N HIS A 107 0.87 -12.44 15.69
CA HIS A 107 1.88 -11.60 15.03
C HIS A 107 1.54 -10.11 14.97
N ASP A 108 0.90 -9.60 16.03
CA ASP A 108 0.64 -8.16 16.16
C ASP A 108 1.93 -7.36 16.42
N PRO A 109 1.94 -6.05 16.10
CA PRO A 109 3.01 -5.13 16.48
C PRO A 109 3.30 -5.19 17.99
N VAL A 110 4.57 -5.38 18.39
CA VAL A 110 4.95 -5.38 19.82
C VAL A 110 4.77 -4.02 20.48
N ALA A 111 4.77 -2.95 19.68
CA ALA A 111 4.56 -1.58 20.12
C ALA A 111 3.66 -0.83 19.12
N PRO A 112 2.33 -1.07 19.13
CA PRO A 112 1.40 -0.51 18.16
C PRO A 112 1.50 1.03 18.05
N ALA A 113 1.55 1.71 19.19
CA ALA A 113 1.69 3.17 19.23
C ALA A 113 3.00 3.69 18.57
N LYS A 114 4.08 2.89 18.58
CA LYS A 114 5.33 3.25 17.88
C LYS A 114 5.15 3.08 16.37
N PHE A 115 4.49 2.00 15.94
CA PHE A 115 4.19 1.76 14.54
C PHE A 115 3.26 2.83 13.96
N GLU A 116 2.17 3.16 14.67
CA GLU A 116 1.23 4.24 14.32
C GLU A 116 1.95 5.59 14.18
N ARG A 117 2.82 5.94 15.13
CA ARG A 117 3.64 7.16 15.04
C ARG A 117 4.58 7.12 13.85
N GLY A 118 5.23 5.99 13.58
CA GLY A 118 6.11 5.84 12.42
C GLY A 118 5.37 6.07 11.10
N LEU A 119 4.15 5.56 10.96
CA LEU A 119 3.29 5.83 9.79
C LEU A 119 2.95 7.32 9.68
N ALA A 120 2.54 7.95 10.79
CA ALA A 120 2.24 9.37 10.82
C ALA A 120 3.46 10.23 10.44
N ASP A 121 4.64 9.92 10.98
CA ASP A 121 5.89 10.62 10.70
C ASP A 121 6.30 10.47 9.22
N ALA A 122 6.16 9.28 8.64
CA ALA A 122 6.43 9.04 7.23
C ALA A 122 5.47 9.83 6.32
N ILE A 123 4.17 9.83 6.62
CA ILE A 123 3.17 10.62 5.90
C ILE A 123 3.49 12.12 6.00
N ASN A 124 3.78 12.61 7.21
CA ASN A 124 4.11 14.02 7.45
C ASN A 124 5.40 14.42 6.74
N ARG A 125 6.42 13.54 6.70
CA ARG A 125 7.66 13.80 5.97
C ARG A 125 7.39 14.03 4.48
N LEU A 126 6.62 13.15 3.84
CA LEU A 126 6.27 13.31 2.42
C LEU A 126 5.38 14.52 2.18
N ALA A 127 4.40 14.76 3.04
CA ALA A 127 3.49 15.90 2.91
C ALA A 127 4.21 17.26 3.02
N ASN A 128 5.33 17.32 3.74
CA ASN A 128 6.14 18.53 3.91
C ASN A 128 7.29 18.65 2.90
N ASP A 129 7.47 17.70 1.98
CA ASP A 129 8.53 17.72 0.97
C ASP A 129 7.95 17.43 -0.43
N PRO A 130 7.45 18.48 -1.12
CA PRO A 130 6.82 18.33 -2.44
C PRO A 130 7.77 17.75 -3.50
N GLU A 131 9.07 18.02 -3.41
CA GLU A 131 10.06 17.50 -4.35
C GLU A 131 10.27 16.00 -4.15
N LEU A 132 10.40 15.54 -2.90
CA LEU A 132 10.46 14.12 -2.58
C LEU A 132 9.18 13.40 -3.01
N LEU A 133 8.02 13.99 -2.76
CA LEU A 133 6.73 13.45 -3.15
C LEU A 133 6.63 13.21 -4.65
N GLN A 134 6.95 14.22 -5.46
CA GLN A 134 6.92 14.10 -6.92
C GLN A 134 7.94 13.08 -7.42
N ARG A 135 9.17 13.10 -6.90
CA ARG A 135 10.20 12.14 -7.29
C ARG A 135 9.78 10.70 -7.00
N MET A 136 9.26 10.43 -5.81
CA MET A 136 8.83 9.09 -5.41
C MET A 136 7.62 8.60 -6.22
N GLY A 137 6.64 9.49 -6.48
CA GLY A 137 5.49 9.16 -7.32
C GLY A 137 5.92 8.76 -8.74
N GLN A 138 6.80 9.55 -9.35
CA GLN A 138 7.34 9.28 -10.68
C GLN A 138 8.17 7.97 -10.71
N ALA A 139 9.07 7.77 -9.75
CA ALA A 139 9.87 6.56 -9.64
C ALA A 139 8.99 5.31 -9.44
N GLY A 140 7.93 5.43 -8.64
CA GLY A 140 6.94 4.37 -8.45
C GLY A 140 6.26 3.96 -9.76
N ARG A 141 5.79 4.94 -10.54
CA ARG A 141 5.18 4.70 -11.86
C ARG A 141 6.15 4.01 -12.81
N GLU A 142 7.37 4.54 -12.93
CA GLU A 142 8.40 3.97 -13.80
C GLU A 142 8.74 2.53 -13.41
N ARG A 143 8.86 2.25 -12.11
CA ARG A 143 9.10 0.89 -11.60
C ARG A 143 8.00 -0.07 -12.01
N VAL A 144 6.74 0.31 -11.85
CA VAL A 144 5.59 -0.52 -12.26
C VAL A 144 5.64 -0.82 -13.75
N GLU A 145 5.86 0.18 -14.60
CA GLU A 145 5.91 0.00 -16.05
C GLU A 145 7.06 -0.92 -16.49
N ARG A 146 8.24 -0.76 -15.87
CA ARG A 146 9.44 -1.54 -16.19
C ARG A 146 9.34 -2.98 -15.73
N HIS A 147 8.90 -3.23 -14.50
CA HIS A 147 9.03 -4.54 -13.86
C HIS A 147 7.72 -5.32 -13.80
N TYR A 148 6.59 -4.63 -13.61
CA TYR A 148 5.29 -5.25 -13.29
C TYR A 148 4.26 -5.09 -14.41
N SER A 149 4.65 -4.57 -15.57
CA SER A 149 3.77 -4.57 -16.74
C SER A 149 3.46 -5.99 -17.18
N TRP A 150 2.22 -6.22 -17.66
CA TRP A 150 1.82 -7.52 -18.22
C TRP A 150 2.77 -8.02 -19.30
N ARG A 151 3.35 -7.11 -20.08
CA ARG A 151 4.37 -7.42 -21.07
C ARG A 151 5.65 -7.97 -20.45
N SER A 152 6.15 -7.36 -19.37
CA SER A 152 7.31 -7.84 -18.62
C SER A 152 7.06 -9.24 -18.06
N ILE A 153 5.92 -9.42 -17.38
CA ILE A 153 5.58 -10.71 -16.75
C ILE A 153 5.38 -11.82 -17.79
N ALA A 154 4.69 -11.53 -18.90
CA ALA A 154 4.52 -12.48 -20.00
C ALA A 154 5.87 -12.89 -20.62
N GLN A 155 6.80 -11.96 -20.79
CA GLN A 155 8.13 -12.25 -21.33
C GLN A 155 8.94 -13.15 -20.38
N GLN A 156 8.96 -12.84 -19.08
CA GLN A 156 9.63 -13.67 -18.08
C GLN A 156 9.05 -15.10 -18.03
N THR A 157 7.72 -15.20 -18.13
CA THR A 157 7.00 -16.47 -18.15
C THR A 157 7.36 -17.28 -19.41
N TYR A 158 7.36 -16.63 -20.57
CA TYR A 158 7.76 -17.25 -21.85
C TYR A 158 9.22 -17.74 -21.81
N ASP A 159 10.14 -16.95 -21.29
CA ASP A 159 11.55 -17.32 -21.18
C ASP A 159 11.77 -18.49 -20.22
N LEU A 160 11.03 -18.54 -19.12
CA LEU A 160 11.02 -19.71 -18.23
C LEU A 160 10.53 -20.97 -18.96
N TYR A 161 9.40 -20.88 -19.67
CA TYR A 161 8.90 -22.00 -20.46
C TYR A 161 9.91 -22.45 -21.52
N ARG A 162 10.56 -21.50 -22.21
CA ARG A 162 11.61 -21.80 -23.19
C ARG A 162 12.80 -22.53 -22.57
N ARG A 163 13.24 -22.14 -21.37
CA ARG A 163 14.32 -22.82 -20.63
C ARG A 163 13.95 -24.23 -20.19
N LEU A 164 12.70 -24.45 -19.80
CA LEU A 164 12.21 -25.74 -19.32
C LEU A 164 11.81 -26.70 -20.44
N ARG A 165 11.75 -26.25 -21.70
CA ARG A 165 11.52 -27.15 -22.84
C ARG A 165 12.73 -28.10 -22.98
N PRO A 166 12.50 -29.43 -22.96
CA PRO A 166 13.56 -30.39 -23.21
C PRO A 166 14.19 -30.13 -24.58
N GLN A 167 15.53 -30.12 -24.66
CA GLN A 167 16.20 -30.23 -25.96
C GLN A 167 15.84 -31.61 -26.50
N ARG A 168 15.03 -31.66 -27.56
CA ARG A 168 14.78 -32.92 -28.28
C ARG A 168 16.10 -33.30 -28.97
N SER A 169 16.74 -34.35 -28.45
CA SER A 169 17.81 -35.11 -29.14
C SER A 169 17.27 -35.78 -30.39
#